data_AF-A0A7Y6AEM0-F1
#
_entry.id   AF-A0A7Y6AEM0-F1
#
_cell.length_a   1.000
_cell.length_b   1.000
_cell.length_c   1.000
_cell.angle_alpha   90.00
_cell.angle_beta   90.00
_cell.angle_gamma   90.00
#
_symmetry.space_group_name_H-M   'P 1'
#
loop_
_entity.id
_entity.type
_entity.pdbx_description
1 polymer ?
#
loop_
_entity_poly.entity_id
_entity_poly.type
_entity_poly.pdbx_seq_one_letter_code
_entity_poly.pdbx_strand_id
1 'polypeptide(L)'
;MSAIEEDVATLDVVLAPIVTEPIDITDPDWVARMRAAPDPVDRAGVRAEAEAVLAEIVDRYAEDEAARPALRALFERYGAFRSSAHLPSAATPDGIRVQLLHLSVRDQQPDTRDEILTLRAICAQAREAGVDVDPILREVAAISSDVDRYGMGSTRAILLREAGRG
;
A
#
# COMPACT_ATOMS: atom_id res chain seq x y z
N MET A 1 16.66 -7.71 7.97
CA MET A 1 15.85 -6.54 8.35
C MET A 1 16.60 -5.24 8.14
N SER A 2 17.86 -5.13 8.59
CA SER A 2 18.64 -3.88 8.45
C SER A 2 18.77 -3.37 7.02
N ALA A 3 19.03 -4.25 6.03
CA ALA A 3 19.16 -3.82 4.63
C ALA A 3 17.86 -3.19 4.06
N ILE A 4 16.72 -3.90 4.13
CA ILE A 4 15.42 -3.38 3.70
C ILE A 4 15.09 -2.06 4.41
N GLU A 5 15.36 -1.97 5.72
CA GLU A 5 15.10 -0.75 6.49
C GLU A 5 15.99 0.42 6.07
N GLU A 6 17.27 0.18 5.76
CA GLU A 6 18.20 1.18 5.23
C GLU A 6 17.75 1.71 3.86
N ASP A 7 17.28 0.83 2.98
CA ASP A 7 16.76 1.20 1.65
C ASP A 7 15.46 2.02 1.78
N VAL A 8 14.53 1.57 2.63
CA VAL A 8 13.29 2.32 2.92
C VAL A 8 13.62 3.70 3.52
N ALA A 9 14.54 3.77 4.48
CA ALA A 9 14.93 5.04 5.09
C ALA A 9 15.56 6.00 4.08
N THR A 10 16.38 5.48 3.15
CA THR A 10 16.98 6.27 2.08
C THR A 10 15.91 6.84 1.15
N LEU A 11 14.97 6.00 0.71
CA LEU A 11 13.87 6.43 -0.15
C LEU A 11 12.96 7.44 0.55
N ASP A 12 12.66 7.24 1.84
CA ASP A 12 11.84 8.15 2.63
C ASP A 12 12.45 9.56 2.69
N VAL A 13 13.76 9.67 2.92
CA VAL A 13 14.49 10.95 2.92
C VAL A 13 14.43 11.64 1.55
N VAL A 14 14.58 10.88 0.46
CA VAL A 14 14.52 11.40 -0.91
C VAL A 14 13.11 11.90 -1.26
N LEU A 15 12.08 11.18 -0.82
CA LEU A 15 10.68 11.46 -1.13
C LEU A 15 10.09 12.56 -0.24
N ALA A 16 10.54 12.66 1.01
CA ALA A 16 10.04 13.61 2.01
C ALA A 16 9.83 15.04 1.46
N PRO A 17 10.83 15.72 0.88
CA PRO A 17 10.66 17.10 0.42
C PRO A 17 9.62 17.25 -0.71
N ILE A 18 9.36 16.19 -1.47
CA ILE A 18 8.37 16.20 -2.57
C ILE A 18 6.96 16.01 -2.00
N VAL A 19 6.78 15.04 -1.11
CA VAL A 19 5.45 14.71 -0.57
C VAL A 19 4.96 15.73 0.46
N THR A 20 5.87 16.43 1.13
CA THR A 20 5.52 17.47 2.11
C THR A 20 5.48 18.88 1.50
N GLU A 21 5.68 19.00 0.19
CA GLU A 21 5.62 20.31 -0.48
C GLU A 21 4.21 20.91 -0.32
N PRO A 22 4.06 22.09 0.30
CA PRO A 22 2.75 22.68 0.50
C PRO A 22 2.09 23.03 -0.83
N ILE A 23 0.82 22.65 -0.97
CA ILE A 23 -0.01 23.08 -2.10
C ILE A 23 -0.52 24.50 -1.78
N ASP A 24 -0.23 25.45 -2.66
CA ASP A 24 -0.83 26.79 -2.59
C ASP A 24 -2.30 26.72 -3.03
N ILE A 25 -3.21 26.58 -2.06
CA ILE A 25 -4.65 26.52 -2.30
C ILE A 25 -5.26 27.86 -2.74
N THR A 26 -4.49 28.95 -2.72
CA THR A 26 -4.93 30.27 -3.18
C THR A 26 -4.69 30.50 -4.66
N ASP A 27 -3.83 29.70 -5.29
CA ASP A 27 -3.66 29.64 -6.74
C ASP A 27 -4.95 29.13 -7.39
N PRO A 28 -5.65 29.91 -8.24
CA PRO A 28 -6.90 29.47 -8.86
C PRO A 28 -6.78 28.17 -9.68
N ASP A 29 -5.56 27.82 -10.11
CA ASP A 29 -5.27 26.62 -10.89
C ASP A 29 -4.68 25.48 -10.05
N TRP A 30 -4.67 25.58 -8.71
CA TRP A 30 -4.02 24.61 -7.82
C TRP A 30 -4.46 23.17 -8.06
N VAL A 31 -5.76 22.94 -8.33
CA VAL A 31 -6.31 21.60 -8.61
C VAL A 31 -5.73 21.01 -9.90
N ALA A 32 -5.65 21.83 -10.95
CA ALA A 32 -5.15 21.39 -12.24
C ALA A 32 -3.65 21.08 -12.15
N ARG A 33 -2.89 21.92 -11.45
CA ARG A 33 -1.45 21.71 -11.20
C ARG A 33 -1.20 20.45 -10.38
N MET A 34 -1.96 20.22 -9.32
CA MET A 34 -1.84 19.01 -8.50
C MET A 34 -2.12 17.74 -9.31
N ARG A 35 -3.16 17.75 -10.17
CA ARG A 35 -3.48 16.58 -11.03
C ARG A 35 -2.46 16.34 -12.14
N ALA A 36 -1.79 17.39 -12.62
CA ALA A 36 -0.77 17.31 -13.65
C ALA A 36 0.63 17.05 -13.09
N ALA A 37 0.82 17.13 -11.76
CA ALA A 37 2.10 16.89 -11.12
C ALA A 37 2.54 15.44 -11.39
N PRO A 38 3.82 15.22 -11.77
CA PRO A 38 4.37 13.88 -11.85
C PRO A 38 4.26 13.15 -10.51
N ASP A 39 4.18 11.83 -10.56
CA ASP A 39 4.24 10.99 -9.38
C ASP A 39 5.53 11.29 -8.57
N PRO A 40 5.48 11.36 -7.22
CA PRO A 40 6.66 11.62 -6.41
C PRO A 40 7.87 10.73 -6.72
N VAL A 41 7.68 9.44 -7.02
CA VAL A 41 8.81 8.55 -7.35
C VAL A 41 9.43 8.84 -8.71
N ASP A 42 8.63 9.35 -9.67
CA ASP A 42 9.13 9.81 -10.97
C ASP A 42 9.89 11.12 -10.84
N ARG A 43 9.33 12.06 -10.07
CA ARG A 43 9.97 13.36 -9.81
C ARG A 43 11.31 13.20 -9.09
N ALA A 44 11.41 12.23 -8.19
CA ALA A 44 12.65 11.86 -7.51
C ALA A 44 13.60 11.01 -8.36
N GLY A 45 13.12 10.40 -9.45
CA GLY A 45 13.91 9.49 -10.28
C GLY A 45 14.24 8.16 -9.59
N VAL A 46 13.39 7.70 -8.66
CA VAL A 46 13.61 6.50 -7.82
C VAL A 46 12.54 5.42 -8.00
N ARG A 47 11.78 5.47 -9.09
CA ARG A 47 10.66 4.52 -9.34
C ARG A 47 11.12 3.07 -9.27
N ALA A 48 12.19 2.73 -9.98
CA ALA A 48 12.65 1.35 -10.07
C ALA A 48 13.12 0.82 -8.71
N GLU A 49 13.84 1.65 -7.95
CA GLU A 49 14.34 1.36 -6.61
C GLU A 49 13.18 1.19 -5.62
N ALA A 50 12.20 2.10 -5.65
CA ALA A 50 11.02 2.03 -4.78
C ALA A 50 10.17 0.79 -5.07
N GLU A 51 9.96 0.45 -6.34
CA GLU A 51 9.24 -0.76 -6.75
C GLU A 51 9.99 -2.03 -6.32
N ALA A 52 11.33 -2.08 -6.47
CA ALA A 52 12.14 -3.21 -6.06
C ALA A 52 12.08 -3.44 -4.53
N VAL A 53 12.27 -2.38 -3.74
CA VAL A 53 12.19 -2.45 -2.27
C VAL A 53 10.80 -2.86 -1.81
N LEU A 54 9.75 -2.32 -2.44
CA LEU A 54 8.38 -2.67 -2.08
C LEU A 54 8.04 -4.12 -2.46
N ALA A 55 8.54 -4.62 -3.58
CA ALA A 55 8.39 -6.02 -3.96
C ALA A 55 9.06 -6.95 -2.93
N GLU A 56 10.29 -6.64 -2.52
CA GLU A 56 11.00 -7.41 -1.48
C GLU A 56 10.24 -7.42 -0.14
N ILE A 57 9.67 -6.27 0.26
CA ILE A 57 8.83 -6.19 1.47
C ILE A 57 7.60 -7.09 1.34
N VAL A 58 6.90 -7.07 0.20
CA VAL A 58 5.69 -7.86 -0.04
C VAL A 58 6.00 -9.37 -0.03
N ASP A 59 7.07 -9.77 -0.71
CA ASP A 59 7.51 -11.16 -0.76
C ASP A 59 7.88 -11.66 0.64
N ARG A 60 8.69 -10.87 1.38
CA ARG A 60 9.07 -11.22 2.74
C ARG A 60 7.88 -11.25 3.70
N TYR A 61 6.91 -10.36 3.53
CA TYR A 61 5.69 -10.35 4.34
C TYR A 61 4.85 -11.61 4.14
N ALA A 62 4.78 -12.11 2.91
CA ALA A 62 4.07 -13.34 2.59
C ALA A 62 4.72 -14.56 3.25
N GLU A 63 6.05 -14.66 3.19
CA GLU A 63 6.80 -15.85 3.58
C GLU A 63 7.17 -15.92 5.07
N ASP A 64 7.52 -14.79 5.68
CA ASP A 64 8.14 -14.75 7.01
C ASP A 64 7.21 -14.14 8.05
N GLU A 65 6.50 -15.02 8.78
CA GLU A 65 5.59 -14.62 9.87
C GLU A 65 6.31 -13.80 10.95
N ALA A 66 7.55 -14.14 11.28
CA ALA A 66 8.31 -13.45 12.32
C ALA A 66 8.70 -12.01 11.90
N ALA A 67 8.86 -11.77 10.59
CA ALA A 67 9.17 -10.44 10.06
C ALA A 67 7.95 -9.51 9.94
N ARG A 68 6.72 -10.04 9.85
CA ARG A 68 5.50 -9.24 9.58
C ARG A 68 5.33 -8.02 10.51
N PRO A 69 5.49 -8.11 11.84
CA PRO A 69 5.32 -6.95 12.71
C PRO A 69 6.31 -5.82 12.40
N ALA A 70 7.56 -6.18 12.09
CA ALA A 70 8.59 -5.20 11.79
C ALA A 70 8.42 -4.59 10.39
N LEU A 71 7.98 -5.36 9.40
CA LEU A 71 7.63 -4.84 8.08
C LEU A 71 6.47 -3.84 8.15
N ARG A 72 5.43 -4.12 8.96
CA ARG A 72 4.36 -3.14 9.24
C ARG A 72 4.90 -1.86 9.89
N ALA A 73 5.84 -2.00 10.82
CA ALA A 73 6.46 -0.85 11.51
C ALA A 73 7.27 0.07 10.57
N LEU A 74 7.75 -0.44 9.42
CA LEU A 74 8.40 0.40 8.41
C LEU A 74 7.42 1.42 7.83
N PHE A 75 6.21 1.01 7.45
CA PHE A 75 5.19 1.92 6.91
C PHE A 75 4.67 2.93 7.94
N GLU A 76 4.76 2.59 9.22
CA GLU A 76 4.44 3.54 10.30
C GLU A 76 5.49 4.64 10.42
N ARG A 77 6.76 4.25 10.35
CA ARG A 77 7.90 5.13 10.58
C ARG A 77 8.24 6.00 9.37
N TYR A 78 8.18 5.43 8.17
CA TYR A 78 8.62 6.05 6.93
C TYR A 78 7.43 6.50 6.09
N GLY A 79 6.85 7.63 6.50
CA GLY A 79 5.58 8.13 5.98
C GLY A 79 5.64 8.57 4.52
N ALA A 80 6.77 9.11 4.06
CA ALA A 80 6.94 9.55 2.68
C ALA A 80 7.09 8.36 1.73
N PHE A 81 7.88 7.35 2.14
CA PHE A 81 7.94 6.08 1.43
C PHE A 81 6.54 5.43 1.36
N ARG A 82 5.83 5.33 2.48
CA ARG A 82 4.46 4.78 2.53
C ARG A 82 3.51 5.49 1.55
N SER A 83 3.57 6.82 1.46
CA SER A 83 2.64 7.58 0.60
C SER A 83 2.91 7.41 -0.88
N SER A 84 4.15 7.09 -1.27
CA SER A 84 4.62 7.19 -2.65
C SER A 84 5.00 5.86 -3.28
N ALA A 85 5.41 4.86 -2.50
CA ALA A 85 5.77 3.56 -3.03
C ALA A 85 4.51 2.76 -3.41
N HIS A 86 4.40 2.39 -4.69
CA HIS A 86 3.32 1.58 -5.22
C HIS A 86 3.89 0.53 -6.18
N LEU A 87 3.31 -0.67 -6.17
CA LEU A 87 3.63 -1.68 -7.19
C LEU A 87 2.71 -1.51 -8.41
N PRO A 88 3.19 -1.84 -9.61
CA PRO A 88 2.36 -1.84 -10.81
C PRO A 88 1.08 -2.67 -10.63
N SER A 89 -0.06 -2.11 -11.07
CA SER A 89 -1.34 -2.81 -11.04
C SER A 89 -1.45 -3.77 -12.23
N ALA A 90 -1.71 -5.05 -11.94
CA ALA A 90 -2.07 -6.04 -12.95
C ALA A 90 -3.40 -6.69 -12.56
N ALA A 91 -4.36 -6.69 -13.49
CA ALA A 91 -5.68 -7.31 -13.29
C ALA A 91 -5.64 -8.83 -13.51
N THR A 92 -4.65 -9.49 -12.89
CA THR A 92 -4.44 -10.94 -12.91
C THR A 92 -4.49 -11.45 -11.46
N PRO A 93 -4.73 -12.76 -11.22
CA PRO A 93 -4.75 -13.30 -9.86
C PRO A 93 -3.50 -12.93 -9.04
N ASP A 94 -2.31 -13.06 -9.62
CA ASP A 94 -1.05 -12.73 -8.95
C ASP A 94 -0.92 -11.22 -8.70
N GLY A 95 -1.33 -10.38 -9.65
CA GLY A 95 -1.31 -8.92 -9.48
C GLY A 95 -2.25 -8.46 -8.37
N ILE A 96 -3.47 -9.01 -8.32
CA ILE A 96 -4.42 -8.73 -7.25
C ILE A 96 -3.90 -9.21 -5.90
N ARG A 97 -3.28 -10.39 -5.84
CA ARG A 97 -2.64 -10.91 -4.62
C ARG A 97 -1.58 -9.94 -4.11
N VAL A 98 -0.66 -9.49 -4.97
CA VAL A 98 0.40 -8.54 -4.62
C VAL A 98 -0.18 -7.24 -4.07
N GLN A 99 -1.23 -6.70 -4.69
CA GLN A 99 -1.90 -5.49 -4.20
C GLN A 99 -2.54 -5.68 -2.82
N LEU A 100 -3.19 -6.82 -2.59
CA LEU A 100 -3.79 -7.14 -1.30
C LEU A 100 -2.72 -7.37 -0.21
N LEU A 101 -1.59 -7.98 -0.55
CA LEU A 101 -0.44 -8.10 0.36
C LEU A 101 0.14 -6.74 0.72
N HIS A 102 0.31 -5.85 -0.26
CA HIS A 102 0.75 -4.48 -0.01
C HIS A 102 -0.22 -3.72 0.91
N LEU A 103 -1.53 -3.81 0.67
CA LEU A 103 -2.54 -3.25 1.57
C LEU A 103 -2.44 -3.86 2.97
N SER A 104 -2.25 -5.17 3.07
CA SER A 104 -2.15 -5.89 4.34
C SER A 104 -0.93 -5.49 5.19
N VAL A 105 0.23 -5.28 4.57
CA VAL A 105 1.45 -4.86 5.28
C VAL A 105 1.41 -3.40 5.73
N ARG A 106 0.58 -2.55 5.09
CA ARG A 106 0.36 -1.16 5.55
C ARG A 106 -0.52 -1.07 6.80
N ASP A 107 -1.39 -2.06 7.01
CA ASP A 107 -2.15 -2.29 8.24
C ASP A 107 -2.91 -1.05 8.75
N GLN A 108 -3.79 -0.49 7.92
CA GLN A 108 -4.71 0.62 8.22
C GLN A 108 -4.09 2.01 8.27
N GLN A 109 -2.91 2.18 7.69
CA GLN A 109 -2.14 3.43 7.77
C GLN A 109 -2.18 4.25 6.48
N PRO A 110 -2.35 5.59 6.59
CA PRO A 110 -2.63 6.37 7.80
C PRO A 110 -4.13 6.49 8.16
N ASP A 111 -5.04 6.22 7.22
CA ASP A 111 -6.50 6.30 7.41
C ASP A 111 -7.17 5.00 6.92
N THR A 112 -7.84 4.29 7.83
CA THR A 112 -8.55 3.04 7.52
C THR A 112 -9.64 3.23 6.47
N ARG A 113 -10.25 4.42 6.36
CA ARG A 113 -11.30 4.68 5.37
C ARG A 113 -10.74 4.66 3.96
N ASP A 114 -9.57 5.26 3.75
CA ASP A 114 -8.89 5.26 2.45
C ASP A 114 -8.49 3.83 2.08
N GLU A 115 -7.99 3.04 3.03
CA GLU A 115 -7.67 1.63 2.77
C GLU A 115 -8.90 0.79 2.39
N ILE A 116 -10.06 1.02 3.03
CA ILE A 116 -11.31 0.34 2.64
C ILE A 116 -11.72 0.73 1.21
N LEU A 117 -11.54 1.99 0.82
CA LEU A 117 -11.82 2.45 -0.55
C LEU A 117 -10.84 1.81 -1.55
N THR A 118 -9.54 1.76 -1.23
CA THR A 118 -8.54 1.07 -2.04
C THR A 118 -8.86 -0.42 -2.19
N LEU A 119 -9.21 -1.11 -1.11
CA LEU A 119 -9.61 -2.52 -1.15
C LEU A 119 -10.80 -2.74 -2.09
N ARG A 120 -11.83 -1.89 -2.01
CA ARG A 120 -13.00 -1.99 -2.89
C ARG A 120 -12.65 -1.74 -4.35
N ALA A 121 -11.76 -0.80 -4.63
CA ALA A 121 -11.28 -0.54 -5.99
C ALA A 121 -10.53 -1.76 -6.55
N ILE A 122 -9.63 -2.37 -5.76
CA ILE A 122 -8.93 -3.61 -6.14
C ILE A 122 -9.92 -4.73 -6.46
N CYS A 123 -10.91 -4.95 -5.58
CA CYS A 123 -11.93 -5.97 -5.77
C CYS A 123 -12.82 -5.68 -7.00
N ALA A 124 -13.16 -4.42 -7.27
CA ALA A 124 -13.92 -4.05 -8.47
C ALA A 124 -13.11 -4.35 -9.74
N GLN A 125 -11.85 -3.93 -9.79
CA GLN A 125 -10.95 -4.19 -10.91
C GLN A 125 -10.76 -5.70 -11.15
N ALA A 126 -10.60 -6.49 -10.09
CA ALA A 126 -10.48 -7.95 -10.17
C ALA A 126 -11.74 -8.57 -10.82
N ARG A 127 -12.94 -8.17 -10.36
CA ARG A 127 -14.21 -8.70 -10.89
C ARG A 127 -14.43 -8.27 -12.35
N GLU A 128 -14.11 -7.04 -12.71
CA GLU A 128 -14.18 -6.55 -14.09
C GLU A 128 -13.27 -7.37 -15.03
N ALA A 129 -12.12 -7.81 -14.53
CA ALA A 129 -11.20 -8.69 -15.25
C ALA A 129 -11.56 -10.18 -15.18
N GLY A 130 -12.67 -10.55 -14.53
CA GLY A 130 -13.11 -11.95 -14.38
C GLY A 130 -12.26 -12.77 -13.40
N VAL A 131 -11.48 -12.13 -12.53
CA VAL A 131 -10.70 -12.80 -11.49
C VAL A 131 -11.59 -13.13 -10.30
N ASP A 132 -11.59 -14.39 -9.88
CA ASP A 132 -12.19 -14.81 -8.61
C ASP A 132 -11.32 -14.31 -7.44
N VAL A 133 -11.72 -13.18 -6.86
CA VAL A 133 -10.96 -12.46 -5.81
C VAL A 133 -11.15 -13.08 -4.42
N ASP A 134 -12.21 -13.87 -4.24
CA ASP A 134 -12.66 -14.39 -2.97
C ASP A 134 -11.66 -15.34 -2.27
N PRO A 135 -11.01 -16.28 -2.98
CA PRO A 135 -9.93 -17.10 -2.42
C PRO A 135 -8.71 -16.27 -2.01
N ILE A 136 -8.35 -15.27 -2.83
CA ILE A 136 -7.18 -14.41 -2.61
C ILE A 136 -7.38 -13.55 -1.34
N LEU A 137 -8.58 -13.00 -1.15
CA LEU A 137 -8.92 -12.25 0.06
C LEU A 137 -8.79 -13.10 1.33
N ARG A 138 -9.30 -14.34 1.31
CA ARG A 138 -9.21 -15.26 2.45
C ARG A 138 -7.78 -15.64 2.77
N GLU A 139 -6.97 -15.86 1.74
CA GLU A 139 -5.56 -16.16 1.88
C GLU A 139 -4.79 -15.00 2.51
N VAL A 140 -4.92 -13.79 1.98
CA VAL A 140 -4.24 -12.61 2.53
C VAL A 140 -4.75 -12.29 3.94
N ALA A 141 -6.04 -12.48 4.19
CA ALA A 141 -6.60 -12.32 5.54
C ALA A 141 -5.96 -13.27 6.56
N ALA A 142 -5.59 -14.50 6.15
CA ALA A 142 -5.00 -15.48 7.05
C ALA A 142 -3.67 -15.01 7.67
N ILE A 143 -2.91 -14.18 6.96
CA ILE A 143 -1.62 -13.62 7.39
C ILE A 143 -1.68 -12.15 7.85
N SER A 144 -2.85 -11.51 7.67
CA SER A 144 -3.08 -10.11 8.05
C SER A 144 -3.20 -9.93 9.55
N SER A 145 -2.91 -8.71 10.01
CA SER A 145 -3.08 -8.31 11.41
C SER A 145 -4.53 -8.50 11.87
N ASP A 146 -4.69 -8.98 13.11
CA ASP A 146 -5.96 -9.08 13.81
C ASP A 146 -6.20 -7.92 14.80
N VAL A 147 -5.28 -6.96 14.89
CA VAL A 147 -5.37 -5.78 15.75
C VAL A 147 -6.39 -4.78 15.19
N ASP A 148 -7.39 -4.40 15.98
CA ASP A 148 -8.35 -3.33 15.66
C ASP A 148 -7.86 -2.00 16.23
N ARG A 149 -7.04 -1.27 15.46
CA ARG A 149 -6.37 -0.04 15.92
C ARG A 149 -7.33 1.15 16.06
N TYR A 150 -8.35 1.20 15.21
CA TYR A 150 -9.20 2.39 15.04
C TYR A 150 -10.70 2.11 15.29
N GLY A 151 -11.05 0.92 15.80
CA GLY A 151 -12.43 0.54 16.10
C GLY A 151 -13.29 0.26 14.86
N MET A 152 -12.67 0.08 13.69
CA MET A 152 -13.32 -0.21 12.41
C MET A 152 -13.19 -1.69 12.01
N GLY A 153 -12.55 -2.50 12.87
CA GLY A 153 -12.16 -3.88 12.62
C GLY A 153 -10.72 -3.97 12.14
N SER A 154 -10.07 -5.10 12.41
CA SER A 154 -8.70 -5.38 11.96
C SER A 154 -8.60 -5.60 10.44
N THR A 155 -7.39 -5.50 9.90
CA THR A 155 -7.12 -5.73 8.47
C THR A 155 -7.62 -7.10 8.03
N ARG A 156 -7.38 -8.13 8.86
CA ARG A 156 -7.96 -9.47 8.68
C ARG A 156 -9.49 -9.44 8.60
N ALA A 157 -10.16 -8.78 9.54
CA ALA A 157 -11.62 -8.74 9.58
C ALA A 157 -12.21 -7.98 8.38
N ILE A 158 -11.56 -6.90 7.93
CA ILE A 158 -11.96 -6.12 6.76
C ILE A 158 -11.87 -6.97 5.49
N LEU A 159 -10.75 -7.68 5.28
CA LEU A 159 -10.56 -8.57 4.12
C LEU A 159 -11.59 -9.72 4.10
N LEU A 160 -11.83 -10.37 5.25
CA LEU A 160 -12.83 -11.44 5.36
C LEU A 160 -14.25 -10.94 5.10
N ARG A 161 -14.57 -9.72 5.53
CA ARG A 161 -15.88 -9.12 5.25
C ARG A 161 -16.08 -8.92 3.76
N GLU A 162 -15.07 -8.42 3.03
CA GLU A 162 -15.17 -8.24 1.58
C GLU A 162 -15.24 -9.57 0.83
N ALA A 163 -14.56 -10.63 1.30
CA ALA A 163 -14.69 -11.99 0.77
C ALA A 163 -16.08 -12.62 1.01
N GLY A 164 -16.93 -12.03 1.85
CA GLY A 164 -18.31 -12.48 2.08
C GLY A 164 -19.35 -11.67 1.31
N ARG A 165 -18.94 -10.71 0.48
CA ARG A 165 -19.83 -9.82 -0.28
C ARG A 165 -20.05 -10.25 -1.73
N GLY A 166 -19.42 -11.35 -2.17
CA GLY A 166 -19.59 -11.95 -3.50
C GLY A 166 -20.96 -12.56 -3.70
#